data_AF-A0AAV7AP16-F1
#
_entry.id   AF-A0AAV7AP16-F1
#
_cell.length_a   1.000
_cell.length_b   1.000
_cell.length_c   1.000
_cell.angle_alpha   90.00
_cell.angle_beta   90.00
_cell.angle_gamma   90.00
#
_symmetry.space_group_name_H-M   'P 1'
#
loop_
_entity.id
_entity.type
_entity.pdbx_description
1 polymer ?
#
loop_
_entity_poly.entity_id
_entity_poly.type
_entity_poly.pdbx_seq_one_letter_code
_entity_poly.pdbx_strand_id
1 'polypeptide(L)'
;MRLASHGYLTNVPSTRQYNVHVSLSLTEPIIKGPCSNAQIEVAQVMLTSDNPLLCSVQFSNQSLLIPATKMFQITSQFNLETGQYNCKISIRPLTYIEIQTLSTAETMVELRASLLEHGGTGFLHVPLYPAFHVNQSELIFSSHELENYIRIYGISIVIGNLEITSSFPYFLFGKAIVSAEHTGLFLFPVSIVDFQSTQFSPVTQFINISCTVTGQDMALPVKILEGEKGKPGYLSTITNSIYLILFSVFCAVAISCGLFIVYNALIDHLQKTPIIYMSTLNGYSSVRSPRDITHHIVRRRSNFNGRLWSSRT
;
A
#
# COMPACT_ATOMS: atom_id res chain seq x y z
N MET A 1 5.95 45.14 23.84
CA MET A 1 5.25 43.88 24.17
C MET A 1 6.13 42.72 23.73
N ARG A 2 6.42 41.76 24.61
CA ARG A 2 7.20 40.56 24.28
C ARG A 2 6.34 39.32 24.54
N LEU A 3 6.29 38.45 23.56
CA LEU A 3 5.63 37.15 23.66
C LEU A 3 6.71 36.10 23.91
N ALA A 4 6.43 35.16 24.80
CA ALA A 4 7.32 34.03 25.06
C ALA A 4 6.52 32.74 25.11
N SER A 5 7.02 31.72 24.43
CA SER A 5 6.50 30.37 24.49
C SER A 5 7.65 29.36 24.38
N HIS A 6 7.39 28.14 24.81
CA HIS A 6 8.33 27.02 24.68
C HIS A 6 7.61 25.89 23.93
N GLY A 7 8.30 25.26 22.98
CA GLY A 7 7.80 24.10 22.24
C GLY A 7 7.17 24.44 20.89
N TYR A 8 6.35 23.51 20.40
CA TYR A 8 5.73 23.50 19.08
C TYR A 8 4.22 23.34 19.19
N LEU A 9 3.51 23.64 18.11
CA LEU A 9 2.09 23.35 17.96
C LEU A 9 1.91 22.08 17.14
N THR A 10 0.82 21.37 17.40
CA THR A 10 0.36 20.24 16.60
C THR A 10 -1.16 20.27 16.52
N ASN A 11 -1.75 19.50 15.60
CA ASN A 11 -3.21 19.35 15.44
C ASN A 11 -3.70 17.98 15.91
N VAL A 12 -2.88 17.24 16.66
CA VAL A 12 -3.30 15.97 17.29
C VAL A 12 -4.31 16.27 18.41
N PRO A 13 -5.54 15.70 18.37
CA PRO A 13 -6.60 16.04 19.32
C PRO A 13 -6.28 15.78 20.79
N SER A 14 -5.39 14.82 21.08
CA SER A 14 -4.99 14.44 22.45
C SER A 14 -4.04 15.45 23.11
N THR A 15 -3.62 16.50 22.39
CA THR A 15 -2.64 17.44 22.93
C THR A 15 -3.22 18.54 23.80
N ARG A 16 -2.40 18.97 24.77
CA ARG A 16 -2.76 19.98 25.78
C ARG A 16 -2.85 21.37 25.15
N GLN A 17 -3.62 22.24 25.79
CA GLN A 17 -3.75 23.65 25.44
C GLN A 17 -2.37 24.34 25.48
N TYR A 18 -2.08 25.18 24.49
CA TYR A 18 -0.83 25.90 24.36
C TYR A 18 -0.99 27.34 24.86
N ASN A 19 -0.26 27.72 25.89
CA ASN A 19 -0.35 29.04 26.50
C ASN A 19 0.86 29.88 26.11
N VAL A 20 0.60 31.09 25.60
CA VAL A 20 1.62 32.08 25.30
C VAL A 20 1.53 33.23 26.28
N HIS A 21 2.61 33.46 27.02
CA HIS A 21 2.69 34.55 27.98
C HIS A 21 2.97 35.86 27.25
N VAL A 22 2.18 36.87 27.61
CA VAL A 22 2.32 38.22 27.09
C VAL A 22 2.91 39.09 28.19
N SER A 23 4.15 39.50 28.00
CA SER A 23 4.79 40.50 28.85
C SER A 23 4.65 41.88 28.22
N LEU A 24 3.98 42.77 28.96
CA LEU A 24 3.96 44.19 28.63
C LEU A 24 5.28 44.79 29.15
N SER A 25 5.95 45.58 28.32
CA SER A 25 7.16 46.32 28.71
C SER A 25 6.79 47.56 29.52
N LEU A 26 5.90 47.39 30.49
CA LEU A 26 5.51 48.44 31.43
C LEU A 26 6.49 48.41 32.60
N THR A 27 6.99 49.57 32.98
CA THR A 27 7.91 49.76 34.12
C THR A 27 7.24 49.51 35.47
N GLU A 28 5.91 49.38 35.50
CA GLU A 28 5.12 49.09 36.70
C GLU A 28 4.27 47.82 36.51
N PRO A 29 4.09 46.98 37.56
CA PRO A 29 3.16 45.87 37.51
C PRO A 29 1.73 46.38 37.27
N ILE A 30 0.96 45.66 36.43
CA ILE A 30 -0.42 46.02 36.08
C ILE A 30 -1.31 46.03 37.34
N ILE A 31 -1.01 45.16 38.31
CA ILE A 31 -1.70 45.11 39.60
C ILE A 31 -0.91 45.93 40.63
N LYS A 32 -1.56 46.93 41.22
CA LYS A 32 -1.01 47.77 42.30
C LYS A 32 -1.60 47.35 43.64
N GLY A 33 -0.82 46.62 44.44
CA GLY A 33 -1.20 46.20 45.80
C GLY A 33 -2.05 44.93 45.89
N PRO A 34 -2.36 44.45 47.11
CA PRO A 34 -3.15 43.24 47.31
C PRO A 34 -4.65 43.49 47.03
N CYS A 35 -5.26 42.63 46.22
CA CYS A 35 -6.71 42.63 45.98
C CYS A 35 -7.45 41.81 47.05
N SER A 36 -8.60 42.31 47.50
CA SER A 36 -9.54 41.51 48.31
C SER A 36 -10.30 40.49 47.44
N ASN A 37 -10.82 39.41 48.05
CA ASN A 37 -11.54 38.36 47.31
C ASN A 37 -12.71 38.91 46.48
N ALA A 38 -13.47 39.86 47.03
CA ALA A 38 -14.57 40.50 46.29
C ALA A 38 -14.07 41.31 45.07
N GLN A 39 -12.90 41.94 45.17
CA GLN A 39 -12.30 42.65 44.03
C GLN A 39 -11.80 41.69 42.96
N ILE A 40 -11.26 40.53 43.35
CA ILE A 40 -10.81 39.48 42.42
C ILE A 40 -11.99 38.95 41.61
N GLU A 41 -13.11 38.66 42.26
CA GLU A 41 -14.32 38.17 41.58
C GLU A 41 -14.86 39.17 40.56
N VAL A 42 -14.98 40.44 40.95
CA VAL A 42 -15.45 41.51 40.04
C VAL A 42 -14.46 41.73 38.89
N ALA A 43 -13.15 41.76 39.18
CA ALA A 43 -12.12 41.90 38.16
C ALA A 43 -12.14 40.74 37.16
N GLN A 44 -12.35 39.51 37.63
CA GLN A 44 -12.43 38.34 36.78
C GLN A 44 -13.62 38.42 35.81
N VAL A 45 -14.79 38.83 36.28
CA VAL A 45 -15.98 39.02 35.42
C VAL A 45 -15.73 40.10 34.36
N MET A 46 -15.20 41.25 34.76
CA MET A 46 -14.91 42.36 33.86
C MET A 46 -13.89 41.99 32.78
N LEU A 47 -12.76 41.39 33.18
CA LEU A 47 -11.66 41.04 32.27
C LEU A 47 -11.98 39.86 31.35
N THR A 48 -12.98 39.06 31.69
CA THR A 48 -13.48 37.99 30.80
C THR A 48 -14.43 38.55 29.74
N SER A 49 -15.20 39.60 30.06
CA SER A 49 -16.18 40.21 29.15
C SER A 49 -15.54 41.24 28.20
N ASP A 50 -14.68 42.12 28.70
CA ASP A 50 -14.02 43.19 27.95
C ASP A 50 -12.50 43.06 28.09
N ASN A 51 -11.94 42.01 27.48
CA ASN A 51 -10.49 41.82 27.50
C ASN A 51 -9.81 42.79 26.51
N PRO A 52 -8.92 43.70 26.96
CA PRO A 52 -8.24 44.63 26.07
C PRO A 52 -7.18 43.95 25.18
N LEU A 53 -6.86 42.68 25.45
CA LEU A 53 -5.93 41.87 24.66
C LEU A 53 -6.66 41.16 23.52
N LEU A 54 -6.27 41.49 22.29
CA LEU A 54 -6.69 40.79 21.09
C LEU A 54 -5.56 39.89 20.60
N CYS A 55 -5.83 38.59 20.48
CA CYS A 55 -4.89 37.61 19.96
C CYS A 55 -5.41 37.01 18.65
N SER A 56 -4.54 36.86 17.65
CA SER A 56 -4.87 36.26 16.36
C SER A 56 -3.75 35.34 15.90
N VAL A 57 -4.11 34.29 15.16
CA VAL A 57 -3.17 33.31 14.61
C VAL A 57 -3.28 33.24 13.09
N GLN A 58 -2.13 33.10 12.43
CA GLN A 58 -2.02 32.93 10.99
C GLN A 58 -0.90 31.94 10.68
N PHE A 59 -0.99 31.23 9.56
CA PHE A 59 0.16 30.46 9.07
C PHE A 59 1.16 31.40 8.39
N SER A 60 2.45 31.19 8.64
CA SER A 60 3.50 31.93 7.95
C SER A 60 3.46 31.67 6.44
N ASN A 61 3.06 30.45 6.05
CA ASN A 61 2.77 30.12 4.67
C ASN A 61 1.30 30.45 4.34
N GLN A 62 1.10 31.53 3.61
CA GLN A 62 -0.24 31.99 3.18
C GLN A 62 -0.81 31.19 1.99
N SER A 63 -0.02 30.31 1.37
CA SER A 63 -0.48 29.45 0.27
C SER A 63 -1.26 28.23 0.74
N LEU A 64 -1.37 28.01 2.06
CA LEU A 64 -2.19 26.94 2.62
C LEU A 64 -3.68 27.24 2.41
N LEU A 65 -4.41 26.28 1.83
CA LEU A 65 -5.85 26.38 1.58
C LEU A 65 -6.68 26.48 2.87
N ILE A 66 -6.15 25.95 3.97
CA ILE A 66 -6.82 25.92 5.27
C ILE A 66 -6.25 27.05 6.11
N PRO A 67 -7.08 27.98 6.64
CA PRO A 67 -6.59 29.06 7.50
C PRO A 67 -6.31 28.55 8.92
N ALA A 68 -5.35 29.17 9.61
CA ALA A 68 -4.97 28.79 10.97
C ALA A 68 -6.15 28.81 11.97
N THR A 69 -7.13 29.70 11.78
CA THR A 69 -8.33 29.81 12.63
C THR A 69 -9.31 28.64 12.48
N LYS A 70 -9.19 27.82 11.43
CA LYS A 70 -9.95 26.55 11.31
C LYS A 70 -9.36 25.48 12.22
N MET A 71 -8.04 25.45 12.35
CA MET A 71 -7.32 24.47 13.19
C MET A 71 -7.18 24.90 14.64
N PHE A 72 -7.01 26.19 14.88
CA PHE A 72 -6.78 26.74 16.21
C PHE A 72 -7.91 27.66 16.65
N GLN A 73 -8.37 27.43 17.86
CA GLN A 73 -9.15 28.38 18.62
C GLN A 73 -8.23 29.15 19.57
N ILE A 74 -8.24 30.46 19.44
CA ILE A 74 -7.48 31.35 20.31
C ILE A 74 -8.43 32.14 21.21
N THR A 75 -8.03 32.26 22.48
CA THR A 75 -8.74 33.04 23.50
C THR A 75 -7.73 33.88 24.26
N SER A 76 -8.09 35.12 24.56
CA SER A 76 -7.30 35.99 25.43
C SER A 76 -7.75 35.80 26.87
N GLN A 77 -6.80 35.75 27.79
CA GLN A 77 -7.04 35.61 29.22
C GLN A 77 -6.15 36.60 29.98
N PHE A 78 -6.59 36.96 31.18
CA PHE A 78 -5.78 37.66 32.18
C PHE A 78 -5.66 36.77 33.42
N ASN A 79 -4.44 36.57 33.90
CA ASN A 79 -4.20 35.86 35.14
C ASN A 79 -4.07 36.87 36.29
N LEU A 80 -5.04 36.84 37.22
CA LEU A 80 -5.09 37.73 38.37
C LEU A 80 -4.00 37.45 39.41
N GLU A 81 -3.49 36.22 39.50
CA GLU A 81 -2.43 35.86 40.44
C GLU A 81 -1.07 36.41 40.00
N THR A 82 -0.78 36.34 38.69
CA THR A 82 0.49 36.81 38.13
C THR A 82 0.43 38.23 37.59
N GLY A 83 -0.77 38.80 37.43
CA GLY A 83 -1.00 40.10 36.83
C GLY A 83 -0.58 40.18 35.36
N GLN A 84 -0.65 39.07 34.63
CA GLN A 84 -0.18 38.97 33.26
C GLN A 84 -1.28 38.52 32.30
N TYR A 85 -1.19 39.02 31.06
CA TYR A 85 -2.00 38.58 29.95
C TYR A 85 -1.44 37.29 29.33
N ASN A 86 -2.34 36.45 28.83
CA ASN A 86 -1.98 35.22 28.14
C ASN A 86 -2.90 34.97 26.95
N CYS A 87 -2.32 34.57 25.82
CA CYS A 87 -3.05 34.05 24.67
C CYS A 87 -3.08 32.52 24.78
N LYS A 88 -4.27 31.95 24.90
CA LYS A 88 -4.50 30.52 25.01
C LYS A 88 -4.95 29.97 23.67
N ILE A 89 -4.16 29.03 23.14
CA ILE A 89 -4.38 28.35 21.87
C ILE A 89 -4.84 26.93 22.16
N SER A 90 -5.94 26.54 21.53
CA SER A 90 -6.53 25.21 21.63
C SER A 90 -6.83 24.67 20.23
N ILE A 91 -6.80 23.35 20.08
CA ILE A 91 -7.02 22.69 18.79
C ILE A 91 -8.51 22.49 18.58
N ARG A 92 -8.98 22.77 17.37
CA ARG A 92 -10.34 22.46 16.93
C ARG A 92 -10.37 21.09 16.26
N PRO A 93 -11.49 20.36 16.38
CA PRO A 93 -11.67 19.11 15.64
C PRO A 93 -11.60 19.40 14.14
N LEU A 94 -10.77 18.64 13.44
CA LEU A 94 -10.58 18.73 11.99
C LEU A 94 -11.25 17.53 11.30
N THR A 95 -11.67 17.74 10.06
CA THR A 95 -12.15 16.68 9.18
C THR A 95 -10.98 15.86 8.63
N TYR A 96 -11.29 14.66 8.12
CA TYR A 96 -10.30 13.77 7.49
C TYR A 96 -9.50 14.47 6.38
N ILE A 97 -10.20 15.23 5.51
CA ILE A 97 -9.60 15.95 4.37
C ILE A 97 -8.68 17.08 4.86
N GLU A 98 -9.08 17.79 5.91
CA GLU A 98 -8.26 18.86 6.49
C GLU A 98 -6.98 18.30 7.11
N ILE A 99 -7.07 17.19 7.85
CA ILE A 99 -5.90 16.51 8.42
C ILE A 99 -4.95 16.06 7.30
N GLN A 100 -5.49 15.43 6.25
CA GLN A 100 -4.69 15.01 5.09
C GLN A 100 -3.96 16.20 4.45
N THR A 101 -4.66 17.29 4.19
CA THR A 101 -4.09 18.50 3.56
C THR A 101 -3.01 19.15 4.44
N LEU A 102 -3.19 19.14 5.76
CA LEU A 102 -2.25 19.72 6.71
C LEU A 102 -1.05 18.82 7.02
N SER A 103 -1.17 17.50 6.82
CA SER A 103 -0.11 16.54 7.17
C SER A 103 1.22 16.84 6.47
N THR A 104 1.18 17.40 5.26
CA THR A 104 2.36 17.79 4.47
C THR A 104 2.69 19.28 4.57
N ALA A 105 1.96 20.04 5.38
CA ALA A 105 2.16 21.48 5.54
C ALA A 105 3.34 21.78 6.47
N GLU A 106 4.52 21.97 5.89
CA GLU A 106 5.70 22.45 6.61
C GLU A 106 5.62 23.97 6.78
N THR A 107 5.15 24.43 7.94
CA THR A 107 4.93 25.86 8.20
C THR A 107 5.13 26.22 9.68
N MET A 108 5.05 27.51 9.98
CA MET A 108 5.01 28.04 11.34
C MET A 108 3.69 28.77 11.55
N VAL A 109 3.26 28.86 12.81
CA VAL A 109 2.12 29.68 13.21
C VAL A 109 2.65 31.01 13.71
N GLU A 110 2.27 32.08 13.05
CA GLU A 110 2.43 33.44 13.55
C GLU A 110 1.30 33.76 14.51
N LEU A 111 1.66 33.98 15.77
CA LEU A 111 0.80 34.53 16.80
C LEU A 111 1.03 36.03 16.89
N ARG A 112 -0.05 36.79 16.70
CA ARG A 112 -0.08 38.23 16.92
C ARG A 112 -0.92 38.53 18.16
N ALA A 113 -0.41 39.40 19.01
CA ALA A 113 -1.15 39.92 20.15
C ALA A 113 -1.09 41.45 20.14
N SER A 114 -2.22 42.12 20.37
CA SER A 114 -2.34 43.57 20.41
C SER A 114 -3.17 44.02 21.59
N LEU A 115 -2.69 45.05 22.31
CA LEU A 115 -3.42 45.68 23.41
C LEU A 115 -4.11 46.96 22.92
N LEU A 116 -5.45 47.01 23.04
CA LEU A 116 -6.27 48.08 22.46
C LEU A 116 -5.91 49.48 22.98
N GLU A 117 -5.59 49.60 24.27
CA GLU A 117 -5.41 50.92 24.89
C GLU A 117 -3.99 51.50 24.76
N HIS A 118 -2.96 50.67 24.60
CA HIS A 118 -1.56 51.12 24.67
C HIS A 118 -0.81 50.96 23.35
N GLY A 119 -1.49 50.56 22.26
CA GLY A 119 -0.92 50.43 20.91
C GLY A 119 0.19 49.38 20.78
N GLY A 120 0.44 48.59 21.82
CA GLY A 120 1.48 47.56 21.82
C GLY A 120 1.05 46.36 21.00
N THR A 121 1.76 46.08 19.91
CA THR A 121 1.63 44.83 19.14
C THR A 121 2.90 43.99 19.33
N GLY A 122 2.74 42.69 19.51
CA GLY A 122 3.83 41.72 19.54
C GLY A 122 3.53 40.53 18.64
N PHE A 123 4.60 39.91 18.14
CA PHE A 123 4.55 38.77 17.24
C PHE A 123 5.42 37.64 17.78
N LEU A 124 5.02 36.41 17.49
CA LEU A 124 5.77 35.20 17.83
C LEU A 124 5.54 34.14 16.76
N HIS A 125 6.62 33.56 16.23
CA HIS A 125 6.53 32.40 15.36
C HIS A 125 6.73 31.13 16.17
N VAL A 126 5.77 30.22 16.06
CA VAL A 126 5.81 28.92 16.72
C VAL A 126 5.83 27.82 15.65
N PRO A 127 6.79 26.87 15.68
CA PRO A 127 6.83 25.80 14.71
C PRO A 127 5.58 24.92 14.80
N LEU A 128 5.06 24.49 13.64
CA LEU A 128 3.95 23.55 13.54
C LEU A 128 4.46 22.18 13.11
N TYR A 129 4.16 21.15 13.91
CA TYR A 129 4.34 19.75 13.54
C TYR A 129 2.96 19.10 13.36
N PRO A 130 2.46 19.01 12.12
CA PRO A 130 1.15 18.45 11.85
C PRO A 130 1.13 16.94 12.12
N ALA A 131 -0.05 16.45 12.43
CA ALA A 131 -0.38 15.04 12.52
C ALA A 131 -0.10 14.36 11.17
N PHE A 132 0.53 13.20 11.21
CA PHE A 132 0.68 12.37 10.02
C PHE A 132 -0.67 11.79 9.61
N HIS A 133 -0.79 11.46 8.33
CA HIS A 133 -2.02 10.93 7.77
C HIS A 133 -1.77 9.63 7.01
N VAL A 134 -2.43 8.55 7.40
CA VAL A 134 -2.37 7.26 6.70
C VAL A 134 -3.50 7.22 5.67
N ASN A 135 -3.17 7.15 4.39
CA ASN A 135 -4.14 7.18 3.30
C ASN A 135 -4.69 5.79 2.95
N GLN A 136 -4.88 4.96 3.97
CA GLN A 136 -5.38 3.60 3.87
C GLN A 136 -6.18 3.27 5.13
N SER A 137 -7.36 2.67 4.95
CA SER A 137 -8.18 2.20 6.06
C SER A 137 -7.72 0.84 6.59
N GLU A 138 -7.16 0.00 5.72
CA GLU A 138 -6.66 -1.34 6.04
C GLU A 138 -5.46 -1.69 5.15
N LEU A 139 -4.59 -2.55 5.67
CA LEU A 139 -3.49 -3.14 4.92
C LEU A 139 -3.86 -4.57 4.52
N ILE A 140 -3.80 -4.89 3.23
CA ILE A 140 -4.27 -6.17 2.71
C ILE A 140 -3.08 -6.99 2.21
N PHE A 141 -3.03 -8.24 2.61
CA PHE A 141 -2.09 -9.24 2.09
C PHE A 141 -2.85 -10.41 1.48
N SER A 142 -2.22 -11.11 0.54
CA SER A 142 -2.77 -12.33 -0.07
C SER A 142 -1.71 -13.42 -0.13
N SER A 143 -2.12 -14.65 -0.42
CA SER A 143 -1.19 -15.76 -0.65
C SER A 143 -0.21 -15.53 -1.81
N HIS A 144 -0.51 -14.58 -2.71
CA HIS A 144 0.33 -14.22 -3.85
C HIS A 144 1.08 -12.88 -3.65
N GLU A 145 0.68 -12.08 -2.66
CA GLU A 145 1.22 -10.75 -2.40
C GLU A 145 1.51 -10.61 -0.89
N LEU A 146 2.74 -10.96 -0.53
CA LEU A 146 3.26 -10.96 0.84
C LEU A 146 3.98 -9.66 1.21
N GLU A 147 4.13 -8.74 0.25
CA GLU A 147 4.75 -7.44 0.44
C GLU A 147 3.75 -6.36 0.05
N ASN A 148 3.61 -5.34 0.90
CA ASN A 148 2.76 -4.19 0.63
C ASN A 148 3.36 -2.94 1.27
N TYR A 149 2.79 -1.76 1.01
CA TYR A 149 3.30 -0.49 1.50
C TYR A 149 2.22 0.24 2.31
N ILE A 150 2.62 0.72 3.49
CA ILE A 150 1.83 1.71 4.23
C ILE A 150 2.15 3.09 3.65
N ARG A 151 1.10 3.81 3.25
CA ARG A 151 1.17 5.14 2.63
C ARG A 151 0.91 6.22 3.69
N ILE A 152 1.96 6.91 4.10
CA ILE A 152 1.90 7.93 5.15
C ILE A 152 2.26 9.30 4.57
N TYR A 153 1.35 10.24 4.73
CA TYR A 153 1.60 11.65 4.46
C TYR A 153 2.10 12.35 5.72
N GLY A 154 3.16 13.14 5.58
CA GLY A 154 3.77 13.84 6.69
C GLY A 154 4.93 14.73 6.25
N ILE A 155 5.36 15.62 7.14
CA ILE A 155 6.62 16.34 6.98
C ILE A 155 7.80 15.50 7.48
N SER A 156 9.00 15.75 6.97
CA SER A 156 10.20 14.94 7.22
C SER A 156 10.50 14.70 8.71
N ILE A 157 10.34 15.73 9.56
CA ILE A 157 10.60 15.60 11.01
C ILE A 157 9.59 14.68 11.71
N VAL A 158 8.33 14.67 11.27
CA VAL A 158 7.29 13.80 11.85
C VAL A 158 7.54 12.36 11.40
N ILE A 159 7.80 12.16 10.11
CA ILE A 159 8.05 10.84 9.52
C ILE A 159 9.32 10.19 10.07
N GLY A 160 10.39 10.97 10.25
CA GLY A 160 11.65 10.49 10.82
C GLY A 160 11.55 10.05 12.29
N ASN A 161 10.46 10.40 12.97
CA ASN A 161 10.18 10.06 14.36
C ASN A 161 8.97 9.12 14.51
N LEU A 162 8.60 8.39 13.44
CA LEU A 162 7.59 7.36 13.50
C LEU A 162 8.15 6.04 14.02
N GLU A 163 7.41 5.44 14.95
CA GLU A 163 7.63 4.11 15.47
C GLU A 163 6.49 3.21 14.97
N ILE A 164 6.83 2.30 14.07
CA ILE A 164 5.90 1.30 13.54
C ILE A 164 6.17 -0.01 14.26
N THR A 165 5.16 -0.50 14.97
CA THR A 165 5.22 -1.73 15.75
C THR A 165 4.03 -2.62 15.44
N SER A 166 4.17 -3.92 15.67
CA SER A 166 3.04 -4.84 15.65
C SER A 166 3.13 -5.77 16.84
N SER A 167 1.96 -6.20 17.32
CA SER A 167 1.86 -7.26 18.32
C SER A 167 2.22 -8.64 17.76
N PHE A 168 2.39 -8.76 16.45
CA PHE A 168 2.62 -10.02 15.76
C PHE A 168 4.05 -10.10 15.19
N PRO A 169 4.78 -11.21 15.43
CA PRO A 169 6.20 -11.30 15.10
C PRO A 169 6.51 -11.58 13.62
N TYR A 170 5.50 -11.84 12.78
CA TYR A 170 5.71 -12.20 11.37
C TYR A 170 5.67 -11.01 10.41
N PHE A 171 5.37 -9.80 10.89
CA PHE A 171 5.51 -8.57 10.09
C PHE A 171 6.93 -8.03 10.17
N LEU A 172 7.55 -7.84 9.00
CA LEU A 172 8.80 -7.10 8.87
C LEU A 172 8.51 -5.70 8.33
N PHE A 173 9.14 -4.72 8.95
CA PHE A 173 9.06 -3.32 8.55
C PHE A 173 10.39 -2.89 7.96
N GLY A 174 10.38 -2.40 6.73
CA GLY A 174 11.56 -1.77 6.13
C GLY A 174 11.60 -0.26 6.37
N LYS A 175 12.63 0.38 5.82
CA LYS A 175 12.83 1.83 5.95
C LYS A 175 11.84 2.61 5.09
N ALA A 176 11.46 3.80 5.56
CA ALA A 176 10.62 4.72 4.81
C ALA A 176 11.29 5.10 3.47
N ILE A 177 10.52 5.05 2.39
CA ILE A 177 10.93 5.46 1.05
C ILE A 177 10.11 6.71 0.68
N VAL A 178 10.78 7.78 0.26
CA VAL A 178 10.11 8.98 -0.24
C VAL A 178 9.48 8.66 -1.59
N SER A 179 8.18 8.93 -1.76
CA SER A 179 7.53 8.76 -3.06
C SER A 179 7.97 9.86 -4.03
N ALA A 180 8.29 9.48 -5.27
CA ALA A 180 8.61 10.43 -6.33
C ALA A 180 7.36 11.14 -6.90
N GLU A 181 6.18 10.56 -6.70
CA GLU A 181 4.93 11.04 -7.32
C GLU A 181 4.28 12.18 -6.54
N HIS A 182 4.37 12.14 -5.21
CA HIS A 182 3.67 13.08 -4.32
C HIS A 182 4.61 13.58 -3.22
N THR A 183 4.75 14.90 -3.11
CA THR A 183 5.55 15.52 -2.06
C THR A 183 4.93 15.25 -0.68
N GLY A 184 5.78 14.86 0.28
CA GLY A 184 5.33 14.51 1.63
C GLY A 184 4.66 13.15 1.76
N LEU A 185 4.59 12.34 0.69
CA LEU A 185 4.17 10.94 0.77
C LEU A 185 5.37 10.02 0.98
N PHE A 186 5.28 9.18 2.01
CA PHE A 186 6.28 8.18 2.36
C PHE A 186 5.66 6.78 2.31
N LEU A 187 6.41 5.84 1.74
CA LEU A 187 6.05 4.45 1.58
C LEU A 187 6.85 3.62 2.57
N PHE A 188 6.16 2.95 3.48
CA PHE A 188 6.77 2.03 4.44
C PHE A 188 6.53 0.60 3.97
N PRO A 189 7.57 -0.10 3.46
CA PRO A 189 7.43 -1.49 3.04
C PRO A 189 7.17 -2.38 4.25
N VAL A 190 6.18 -3.25 4.11
CA VAL A 190 5.79 -4.26 5.09
C VAL A 190 5.74 -5.60 4.38
N SER A 191 6.46 -6.59 4.93
CA SER A 191 6.47 -7.95 4.39
C SER A 191 6.12 -8.99 5.45
N ILE A 192 5.60 -10.13 4.99
CA ILE A 192 5.28 -11.29 5.84
C ILE A 192 6.34 -12.37 5.62
N VAL A 193 7.00 -12.81 6.70
CA VAL A 193 8.10 -13.80 6.62
C VAL A 193 7.61 -15.21 6.33
N ASP A 194 6.53 -15.65 6.99
CA ASP A 194 6.05 -17.03 6.91
C ASP A 194 4.52 -17.11 6.83
N PHE A 195 3.99 -17.33 5.64
CA PHE A 195 2.54 -17.55 5.43
C PHE A 195 2.07 -18.93 5.95
N GLN A 196 2.99 -19.87 6.16
CA GLN A 196 2.71 -21.29 6.44
C GLN A 196 2.61 -21.64 7.93
N SER A 197 3.03 -20.75 8.85
CA SER A 197 3.14 -21.06 10.28
C SER A 197 1.95 -20.61 11.14
N THR A 198 0.99 -19.89 10.58
CA THR A 198 -0.16 -19.36 11.32
C THR A 198 -1.46 -19.82 10.69
N GLN A 199 -2.19 -20.67 11.42
CA GLN A 199 -3.65 -20.59 11.40
C GLN A 199 -3.99 -19.13 11.71
N PHE A 200 -4.23 -18.31 10.69
CA PHE A 200 -4.60 -16.92 10.87
C PHE A 200 -5.92 -16.93 11.63
N SER A 201 -5.82 -16.70 12.95
CA SER A 201 -6.98 -16.65 13.84
C SER A 201 -7.91 -15.55 13.32
N PRO A 202 -9.25 -15.67 13.45
CA PRO A 202 -10.21 -14.65 13.02
C PRO A 202 -10.09 -13.30 13.74
N VAL A 203 -9.05 -13.11 14.57
CA VAL A 203 -8.74 -11.88 15.28
C VAL A 203 -8.18 -10.85 14.30
N THR A 204 -8.80 -9.67 14.26
CA THR A 204 -8.30 -8.51 13.52
C THR A 204 -6.91 -8.14 14.02
N GLN A 205 -5.94 -8.15 13.12
CA GLN A 205 -4.55 -7.81 13.41
C GLN A 205 -4.36 -6.31 13.21
N PHE A 206 -3.48 -5.69 14.00
CA PHE A 206 -3.21 -4.27 13.91
C PHE A 206 -1.70 -4.00 13.85
N ILE A 207 -1.34 -2.97 13.08
CA ILE A 207 -0.03 -2.34 13.07
C ILE A 207 -0.19 -1.00 13.76
N ASN A 208 0.54 -0.79 14.85
CA ASN A 208 0.52 0.45 15.61
C ASN A 208 1.57 1.39 15.04
N ILE A 209 1.15 2.61 14.74
CA ILE A 209 1.96 3.68 14.18
C ILE A 209 1.89 4.82 15.16
N SER A 210 3.00 5.11 15.83
CA SER A 210 3.09 6.19 16.81
C SER A 210 4.17 7.19 16.41
N CYS A 211 4.05 8.44 16.87
CA CYS A 211 5.05 9.49 16.63
C CYS A 211 5.52 10.08 17.96
N THR A 212 6.82 10.01 18.22
CA THR A 212 7.40 10.54 19.48
C THR A 212 7.34 12.06 19.57
N VAL A 213 7.28 12.76 18.43
CA VAL A 213 7.20 14.22 18.36
C VAL A 213 5.77 14.70 18.57
N THR A 214 4.81 14.23 17.78
CA THR A 214 3.42 14.75 17.88
C THR A 214 2.61 14.07 18.98
N GLY A 215 3.08 12.93 19.51
CA GLY A 215 2.33 12.09 20.44
C GLY A 215 1.11 11.43 19.80
N GLN A 216 1.02 11.45 18.47
CA GLN A 216 -0.04 10.78 17.72
C GLN A 216 0.18 9.27 17.78
N ASP A 217 -0.91 8.53 17.98
CA ASP A 217 -0.94 7.07 17.93
C ASP A 217 -2.15 6.62 17.10
N MET A 218 -1.96 5.59 16.30
CA MET A 218 -2.95 5.04 15.38
C MET A 218 -2.72 3.53 15.18
N ALA A 219 -3.81 2.76 15.17
CA ALA A 219 -3.80 1.35 14.81
C ALA A 219 -4.36 1.15 13.39
N LEU A 220 -3.54 0.63 12.48
CA LEU A 220 -3.94 0.27 11.12
C LEU A 220 -4.34 -1.22 11.10
N PRO A 221 -5.61 -1.57 10.81
CA PRO A 221 -6.02 -2.96 10.70
C PRO A 221 -5.37 -3.65 9.50
N VAL A 222 -5.05 -4.93 9.68
CA VAL A 222 -4.48 -5.79 8.65
C VAL A 222 -5.44 -6.92 8.33
N LYS A 223 -5.67 -7.11 7.04
CA LYS A 223 -6.53 -8.16 6.49
C LYS A 223 -5.70 -9.11 5.65
N ILE A 224 -5.69 -10.37 6.02
CA ILE A 224 -5.01 -11.42 5.27
C ILE A 224 -6.09 -12.18 4.51
N LEU A 225 -6.11 -12.01 3.20
CA LEU A 225 -6.95 -12.80 2.33
C LEU A 225 -6.29 -14.18 2.21
N GLU A 226 -6.89 -15.18 2.85
CA GLU A 226 -6.60 -16.55 2.47
C GLU A 226 -6.89 -16.64 0.97
N GLY A 227 -5.85 -16.90 0.17
CA GLY A 227 -6.06 -17.32 -1.21
C GLY A 227 -7.08 -18.44 -1.16
N GLU A 228 -8.06 -18.43 -2.05
CA GLU A 228 -9.00 -19.53 -2.21
C GLU A 228 -8.21 -20.83 -2.08
N LYS A 229 -8.28 -21.50 -0.92
CA LYS A 229 -7.83 -22.88 -0.79
C LYS A 229 -8.67 -23.58 -1.81
N GLY A 230 -8.08 -23.84 -2.97
CA GLY A 230 -8.82 -23.98 -4.21
C GLY A 230 -10.10 -24.76 -3.98
N LYS A 231 -11.25 -24.08 -4.04
CA LYS A 231 -12.34 -24.72 -4.76
C LYS A 231 -11.69 -25.08 -6.08
N PRO A 232 -11.59 -26.37 -6.46
CA PRO A 232 -10.83 -26.77 -7.64
C PRO A 232 -11.31 -25.93 -8.81
N GLY A 233 -10.51 -24.89 -9.10
CA GLY A 233 -10.86 -23.86 -10.03
C GLY A 233 -10.91 -24.54 -11.38
N TYR A 234 -11.87 -24.11 -12.19
CA TYR A 234 -12.23 -24.60 -13.52
C TYR A 234 -11.05 -25.06 -14.42
N LEU A 235 -9.84 -24.54 -14.22
CA LEU A 235 -8.60 -24.96 -14.89
C LEU A 235 -8.11 -26.36 -14.50
N SER A 236 -8.29 -26.80 -13.25
CA SER A 236 -7.97 -28.16 -12.80
C SER A 236 -8.91 -29.20 -13.41
N THR A 237 -10.18 -28.83 -13.60
CA THR A 237 -11.15 -29.63 -14.37
C THR A 237 -10.73 -29.75 -15.83
N ILE A 238 -10.16 -28.69 -16.42
CA ILE A 238 -9.65 -28.71 -17.80
C ILE A 238 -8.38 -29.57 -17.90
N THR A 239 -7.45 -29.50 -16.94
CA THR A 239 -6.24 -30.34 -16.97
C THR A 239 -6.57 -31.82 -16.78
N ASN A 240 -7.45 -32.16 -15.83
CA ASN A 240 -7.92 -33.54 -15.68
C ASN A 240 -8.70 -34.02 -16.93
N SER A 241 -9.48 -33.15 -17.55
CA SER A 241 -10.21 -33.45 -18.79
C SER A 241 -9.25 -33.76 -19.96
N ILE A 242 -8.16 -33.01 -20.12
CA ILE A 242 -7.15 -33.26 -21.18
C ILE A 242 -6.48 -34.63 -21.00
N TYR A 243 -6.09 -34.99 -19.77
CA TYR A 243 -5.49 -36.31 -19.52
C TYR A 243 -6.47 -37.45 -19.79
N LEU A 244 -7.76 -37.30 -19.44
CA LEU A 244 -8.79 -38.30 -19.73
C LEU A 244 -9.06 -38.44 -21.24
N ILE A 245 -9.09 -37.33 -21.98
CA ILE A 245 -9.26 -37.36 -23.45
C ILE A 245 -8.04 -38.03 -24.11
N LEU A 246 -6.81 -37.64 -23.74
CA LEU A 246 -5.59 -38.26 -24.27
C LEU A 246 -5.53 -39.76 -23.99
N PHE A 247 -5.92 -40.19 -22.78
CA PHE A 247 -6.00 -41.60 -22.42
C PHE A 247 -7.04 -42.34 -23.27
N SER A 248 -8.23 -41.74 -23.48
CA SER A 248 -9.29 -42.35 -24.31
C SER A 248 -8.85 -42.54 -25.77
N VAL A 249 -8.12 -41.57 -26.34
CA VAL A 249 -7.58 -41.67 -27.71
C VAL A 249 -6.53 -42.76 -27.78
N PHE A 250 -5.64 -42.86 -26.78
CA PHE A 250 -4.63 -43.91 -26.73
C PHE A 250 -5.26 -45.30 -26.64
N CYS A 251 -6.29 -45.49 -25.81
CA CYS A 251 -7.03 -46.74 -25.73
C CYS A 251 -7.71 -47.10 -27.06
N ALA A 252 -8.34 -46.14 -27.73
CA ALA A 252 -8.99 -46.37 -29.03
C ALA A 252 -7.98 -46.82 -30.11
N VAL A 253 -6.79 -46.22 -30.13
CA VAL A 253 -5.70 -46.61 -31.05
C VAL A 253 -5.15 -47.99 -30.71
N ALA A 254 -4.96 -48.29 -29.41
CA ALA A 254 -4.48 -49.61 -29.00
C ALA A 254 -5.46 -50.73 -29.39
N ILE A 255 -6.77 -50.50 -29.22
CA ILE A 255 -7.83 -51.44 -29.61
C ILE A 255 -7.84 -51.65 -31.12
N SER A 256 -7.75 -50.58 -31.92
CA SER A 256 -7.76 -50.69 -33.38
C SER A 256 -6.51 -51.42 -33.91
N CYS A 257 -5.33 -51.18 -33.33
CA CYS A 257 -4.13 -51.93 -33.66
C CYS A 257 -4.26 -53.42 -33.29
N GLY A 258 -4.81 -53.73 -32.12
CA GLY A 258 -5.05 -55.11 -31.69
C GLY A 258 -5.99 -55.86 -32.65
N LEU A 259 -7.10 -55.23 -33.03
CA LEU A 259 -8.04 -55.78 -34.01
C LEU A 259 -7.39 -56.01 -35.38
N PHE A 260 -6.54 -55.09 -35.84
CA PHE A 260 -5.82 -55.24 -37.10
C PHE A 260 -4.83 -56.41 -37.09
N ILE A 261 -4.12 -56.63 -35.98
CA ILE A 261 -3.20 -57.75 -35.83
C ILE A 261 -3.97 -59.08 -35.85
N VAL A 262 -5.06 -59.19 -35.08
CA VAL A 262 -5.89 -60.40 -35.04
C VAL A 262 -6.51 -60.68 -36.41
N TYR A 263 -7.02 -59.65 -37.08
CA TYR A 263 -7.60 -59.77 -38.42
C TYR A 263 -6.58 -60.29 -39.44
N ASN A 264 -5.36 -59.73 -39.46
CA ASN A 264 -4.31 -60.19 -40.37
C ASN A 264 -3.79 -61.59 -40.02
N ALA A 265 -3.66 -61.92 -38.74
CA ALA A 265 -3.26 -63.27 -38.33
C ALA A 265 -4.32 -64.32 -38.70
N LEU A 266 -5.60 -63.94 -38.65
CA LEU A 266 -6.70 -64.80 -39.06
C LEU A 266 -6.76 -65.00 -40.58
N ILE A 267 -6.50 -63.95 -41.37
CA ILE A 267 -6.36 -64.07 -42.82
C ILE A 267 -5.16 -64.95 -43.20
N ASP A 268 -4.01 -64.77 -42.54
CA ASP A 268 -2.82 -65.60 -42.76
C ASP A 268 -3.08 -67.07 -42.41
N HIS A 269 -3.88 -67.32 -41.38
CA HIS A 269 -4.33 -68.67 -41.04
C HIS A 269 -5.31 -69.27 -42.04
N LEU A 270 -6.18 -68.46 -42.65
CA LEU A 270 -7.15 -68.91 -43.65
C LEU A 270 -6.54 -69.12 -45.05
N GLN A 271 -5.40 -68.49 -45.38
CA GLN A 271 -4.73 -68.64 -46.68
C GLN A 271 -3.71 -69.77 -46.78
N LYS A 272 -3.53 -70.60 -45.75
CA LYS A 272 -2.71 -71.83 -45.83
C LYS A 272 -3.47 -73.00 -46.48
N THR A 273 -3.74 -72.90 -47.78
CA THR A 273 -3.95 -74.07 -48.66
C THR A 273 -2.80 -74.11 -49.68
N PRO A 274 -2.06 -75.21 -49.82
CA PRO A 274 -0.92 -75.27 -50.74
C PRO A 274 -1.42 -75.24 -52.19
N ILE A 275 -0.91 -74.27 -52.97
CA ILE A 275 -1.09 -74.23 -54.42
C ILE A 275 -0.23 -75.34 -55.03
N ILE A 276 -0.88 -76.42 -55.46
CA ILE A 276 -0.25 -77.50 -56.25
C ILE A 276 -0.19 -77.02 -57.70
N TYR A 277 1.01 -76.83 -58.23
CA TYR A 277 1.21 -76.55 -59.66
C TYR A 277 1.05 -77.84 -60.47
N MET A 278 0.05 -77.89 -61.37
CA MET A 278 0.02 -78.87 -62.45
C MET A 278 0.47 -78.22 -63.76
N SER A 279 1.53 -78.78 -64.34
CA SER A 279 2.03 -78.45 -65.67
C SER A 279 1.15 -79.10 -66.73
N THR A 280 0.69 -78.32 -67.72
CA THR A 280 0.27 -78.88 -69.01
C THR A 280 0.92 -78.08 -70.14
N LEU A 281 1.79 -78.79 -70.85
CA LEU A 281 2.48 -78.42 -72.08
C LEU A 281 1.53 -78.59 -73.28
N ASN A 282 1.85 -77.88 -74.38
CA ASN A 282 1.26 -77.92 -75.74
C ASN A 282 0.05 -76.98 -75.91
N GLY A 283 -0.02 -76.12 -76.92
CA GLY A 283 0.81 -75.90 -78.10
C GLY A 283 -0.03 -75.15 -79.15
N TYR A 284 0.66 -74.47 -80.06
CA TYR A 284 0.19 -73.91 -81.34
C TYR A 284 -0.48 -72.53 -81.41
N SER A 285 0.28 -71.62 -82.04
CA SER A 285 -0.09 -70.67 -83.12
C SER A 285 -1.18 -69.63 -82.84
N SER A 286 -1.09 -68.36 -83.21
CA SER A 286 -0.16 -67.57 -84.01
C SER A 286 -0.67 -66.11 -84.04
N VAL A 287 0.16 -65.21 -84.58
CA VAL A 287 -0.20 -63.93 -85.25
C VAL A 287 -0.15 -62.62 -84.43
N ARG A 288 0.86 -61.82 -84.82
CA ARG A 288 0.97 -60.34 -84.97
C ARG A 288 1.10 -59.38 -83.76
N SER A 289 2.36 -58.91 -83.63
CA SER A 289 2.91 -57.56 -83.32
C SER A 289 2.20 -56.37 -84.02
N PRO A 290 2.47 -55.05 -83.75
CA PRO A 290 3.42 -54.38 -82.81
C PRO A 290 2.84 -53.19 -81.99
N ARG A 291 3.56 -52.76 -80.93
CA ARG A 291 4.26 -51.44 -80.87
C ARG A 291 4.97 -51.22 -79.52
N ASP A 292 6.28 -51.03 -79.64
CA ASP A 292 7.28 -50.64 -78.65
C ASP A 292 7.04 -49.25 -78.02
N ILE A 293 7.58 -49.04 -76.82
CA ILE A 293 8.71 -48.12 -76.54
C ILE A 293 9.31 -48.48 -75.15
N THR A 294 10.43 -49.19 -75.24
CA THR A 294 11.74 -49.06 -74.53
C THR A 294 11.94 -47.83 -73.62
N HIS A 295 12.80 -47.75 -72.60
CA HIS A 295 13.83 -48.60 -71.98
C HIS A 295 14.36 -47.83 -70.72
N HIS A 296 15.16 -48.53 -69.90
CA HIS A 296 16.29 -48.03 -69.07
C HIS A 296 16.12 -47.75 -67.55
N ILE A 297 16.41 -48.82 -66.78
CA ILE A 297 17.55 -48.99 -65.83
C ILE A 297 17.90 -47.78 -64.92
N VAL A 298 17.92 -47.98 -63.59
CA VAL A 298 19.13 -48.00 -62.71
C VAL A 298 18.74 -47.90 -61.23
N ARG A 299 19.21 -48.92 -60.52
CA ARG A 299 19.24 -49.14 -59.07
C ARG A 299 20.30 -48.23 -58.44
N ARG A 300 20.00 -47.50 -57.37
CA ARG A 300 21.03 -47.05 -56.40
C ARG A 300 20.48 -46.94 -54.97
N ARG A 301 21.24 -47.55 -54.06
CA ARG A 301 21.05 -47.69 -52.62
C ARG A 301 22.16 -46.86 -51.96
N SER A 302 21.86 -45.97 -51.02
CA SER A 302 22.81 -45.46 -50.03
C SER A 302 22.05 -44.80 -48.88
N ASN A 303 22.02 -45.41 -47.69
CA ASN A 303 22.89 -45.08 -46.54
C ASN A 303 22.82 -43.61 -46.10
N PHE A 304 22.10 -43.38 -45.00
CA PHE A 304 22.10 -42.14 -44.22
C PHE A 304 23.08 -42.27 -43.06
N ASN A 305 24.08 -41.38 -43.03
CA ASN A 305 24.80 -40.95 -41.83
C ASN A 305 25.06 -39.45 -42.00
N GLY A 306 24.69 -38.63 -41.02
CA GLY A 306 24.90 -37.18 -41.06
C GLY A 306 24.75 -36.54 -39.68
N ARG A 307 25.89 -36.27 -39.04
CA ARG A 307 26.10 -35.56 -37.77
C ARG A 307 26.01 -34.04 -37.93
N LEU A 308 25.57 -33.39 -36.84
CA LEU A 308 26.05 -32.14 -36.21
C LEU A 308 26.74 -31.07 -37.08
N TRP A 309 26.23 -29.83 -37.00
CA TRP A 309 27.04 -28.61 -37.13
C TRP A 309 26.72 -27.63 -36.01
N SER A 310 27.79 -27.08 -35.43
CA SER A 310 27.83 -25.94 -34.51
C SER A 310 27.86 -24.62 -35.27
N SER A 311 27.38 -23.55 -34.65
CA SER A 311 27.71 -22.17 -35.03
C SER A 311 28.64 -21.53 -33.99
N ARG A 312 29.64 -20.79 -34.49
CA ARG A 312 30.42 -19.78 -33.77
C ARG A 312 30.43 -18.52 -34.63
N THR A 313 29.93 -17.43 -34.05
CA THR A 313 30.48 -16.06 -34.12
C THR A 313 29.87 -15.32 -32.95
#